data_AF-A0A7C3RZF8-F1
#
_entry.id   AF-A0A7C3RZF8-F1
#
_cell.length_a   1.000
_cell.length_b   1.000
_cell.length_c   1.000
_cell.angle_alpha   90.00
_cell.angle_beta   90.00
_cell.angle_gamma   90.00
#
_symmetry.space_group_name_H-M   'P 1'
#
loop_
_entity.id
_entity.type
_entity.pdbx_description
1 polymer ?
#
loop_
_entity_poly.entity_id
_entity_poly.type
_entity_poly.pdbx_seq_one_letter_code
_entity_poly.pdbx_strand_id
1 'polypeptide(L)'
;MPRLTRTLTLLWILAGTIASLSYGAEAHIAVRYVDPPLGAWWDANEFLIMKCSAAALGMLVAMRVAARFVERRLRAAALGWSLVVCALALMPVATVSSRLARIGADGQGGIARDRMIAWLGYDGGIVLDKIFLAVVYFLKAVGFSLLAGLGIFAMVLAAINALQRCTAIAVEPGEH
;
A
#
# COMPACT_ATOMS: atom_id res chain seq x y z
N MET A 1 18.89 8.51 1.19
CA MET A 1 17.47 8.10 0.99
C MET A 1 17.22 6.75 0.30
N PRO A 2 18.08 6.13 -0.55
CA PRO A 2 17.70 4.90 -1.26
C PRO A 2 17.62 3.65 -0.37
N ARG A 3 18.42 3.58 0.71
CA ARG A 3 18.40 2.45 1.67
C ARG A 3 17.11 2.40 2.48
N LEU A 4 16.73 3.52 3.11
CA LEU A 4 15.51 3.62 3.92
C LEU A 4 14.26 3.22 3.15
N THR A 5 14.03 3.81 1.97
CA THR A 5 12.83 3.47 1.18
C THR A 5 12.83 2.01 0.79
N ARG A 6 13.98 1.44 0.40
CA ARG A 6 14.13 0.00 0.07
C ARG A 6 13.75 -0.88 1.26
N THR A 7 14.29 -0.58 2.45
CA THR A 7 13.95 -1.31 3.67
C THR A 7 12.46 -1.20 3.98
N LEU A 8 11.87 -0.01 3.93
CA LEU A 8 10.44 0.19 4.15
C LEU A 8 9.59 -0.63 3.17
N THR A 9 9.93 -0.64 1.88
CA THR A 9 9.22 -1.46 0.90
C THR A 9 9.30 -2.94 1.20
N LEU A 10 10.48 -3.46 1.57
CA LEU A 10 10.62 -4.86 1.94
C LEU A 10 9.79 -5.19 3.18
N LEU A 11 9.80 -4.31 4.19
CA LEU A 11 8.98 -4.47 5.38
C LEU A 11 7.49 -4.50 5.06
N TRP A 12 7.00 -3.61 4.19
CA TRP A 12 5.59 -3.58 3.81
C TRP A 12 5.19 -4.73 2.89
N ILE A 13 6.10 -5.22 2.04
CA ILE A 13 5.87 -6.48 1.30
C ILE A 13 5.72 -7.62 2.29
N LEU A 14 6.66 -7.78 3.22
CA LEU A 14 6.65 -8.87 4.19
C LEU A 14 5.40 -8.82 5.07
N ALA A 15 5.07 -7.66 5.65
CA ALA A 15 3.89 -7.46 6.48
C ALA A 15 2.59 -7.73 5.69
N GLY A 16 2.50 -7.23 4.46
CA GLY A 16 1.35 -7.46 3.58
C GLY A 16 1.18 -8.92 3.20
N THR A 17 2.26 -9.61 2.85
CA THR A 17 2.24 -11.04 2.51
C THR A 17 1.86 -11.90 3.71
N ILE A 18 2.46 -11.68 4.88
CA ILE A 18 2.13 -12.42 6.11
C ILE A 18 0.67 -12.20 6.48
N ALA A 19 0.19 -10.97 6.47
CA ALA A 19 -1.20 -10.67 6.80
C ALA A 19 -2.19 -11.26 5.78
N SER A 20 -1.88 -11.21 4.49
CA SER A 20 -2.74 -11.77 3.43
C SER A 20 -2.82 -13.30 3.52
N LEU A 21 -1.68 -13.97 3.73
CA LEU A 21 -1.62 -15.42 3.88
C LEU A 21 -2.29 -15.87 5.17
N SER A 22 -2.04 -15.17 6.28
CA SER A 22 -2.69 -15.42 7.56
C SER A 22 -4.21 -15.34 7.44
N TYR A 23 -4.70 -14.26 6.85
CA TYR A 23 -6.14 -14.03 6.67
C TYR A 23 -6.76 -15.11 5.79
N GLY A 24 -6.11 -15.45 4.67
CA GLY A 24 -6.61 -16.49 3.76
C GLY A 24 -6.57 -17.90 4.35
N ALA A 25 -5.60 -18.19 5.21
CA ALA A 25 -5.43 -19.49 5.88
C ALA A 25 -6.13 -19.59 7.23
N GLU A 26 -6.82 -18.53 7.68
CA GLU A 26 -7.46 -18.44 9.01
C GLU A 26 -6.47 -18.73 10.16
N ALA A 27 -5.22 -18.29 10.01
CA ALA A 27 -4.16 -18.60 10.98
C ALA A 27 -4.45 -18.06 12.38
N HIS A 28 -5.31 -17.03 12.50
CA HIS A 28 -5.78 -16.53 13.79
C HIS A 28 -6.47 -17.62 14.63
N ILE A 29 -7.11 -18.61 14.02
CA ILE A 29 -7.73 -19.75 14.73
C ILE A 29 -6.64 -20.59 15.42
N ALA A 30 -5.59 -20.95 14.67
CA ALA A 30 -4.45 -21.69 15.20
C ALA A 30 -3.74 -20.90 16.32
N VAL A 31 -3.55 -19.59 16.14
CA VAL A 31 -2.95 -18.73 17.17
C VAL A 31 -3.83 -18.70 18.42
N ARG A 32 -5.16 -18.61 18.29
CA ARG A 32 -6.08 -18.63 19.45
C ARG A 32 -6.01 -19.92 20.28
N TYR A 33 -5.64 -21.05 19.67
CA TYR A 33 -5.43 -22.31 20.41
C TYR A 33 -4.16 -22.30 21.27
N VAL A 34 -3.15 -21.54 20.88
CA VAL A 34 -1.87 -21.43 21.61
C VAL A 34 -1.90 -20.27 22.61
N ASP A 35 -2.39 -19.12 22.17
CA ASP A 35 -2.48 -17.87 22.92
C ASP A 35 -3.78 -17.13 22.53
N PRO A 36 -4.85 -17.29 23.32
CA PRO A 36 -6.14 -16.66 23.03
C PRO A 36 -6.12 -15.13 22.88
N PRO A 37 -5.49 -14.34 23.79
CA PRO A 37 -5.46 -12.89 23.63
C PRO A 37 -4.66 -12.45 22.40
N LEU A 38 -3.53 -13.11 22.09
CA LEU A 38 -2.77 -12.81 20.87
C LEU A 38 -3.59 -13.12 19.62
N GLY A 39 -4.28 -14.26 19.58
CA GLY A 39 -5.10 -14.66 18.45
C GLY A 39 -6.31 -13.75 18.24
N ALA A 40 -6.94 -13.25 19.31
CA ALA A 40 -8.01 -12.26 19.22
C ALA A 40 -7.50 -10.89 18.71
N TRP A 41 -6.34 -10.45 19.20
CA TRP A 41 -5.71 -9.22 18.70
C TRP A 41 -5.36 -9.34 17.21
N TRP A 42 -4.79 -10.48 16.81
CA TRP A 42 -4.37 -10.70 15.43
C TRP A 42 -5.56 -10.74 14.47
N ASP A 43 -6.63 -11.47 14.80
CA ASP A 43 -7.89 -11.47 14.06
C ASP A 43 -8.46 -10.05 13.86
N ALA A 44 -8.44 -9.23 14.91
CA ALA A 44 -8.91 -7.85 14.83
C ALA A 44 -8.04 -6.93 13.95
N ASN A 45 -6.76 -7.26 13.75
CA ASN A 45 -5.79 -6.38 13.12
C ASN A 45 -5.22 -6.89 11.79
N GLU A 46 -5.33 -8.18 11.46
CA GLU A 46 -4.68 -8.75 10.26
C GLU A 46 -5.15 -8.06 8.97
N PHE A 47 -6.45 -7.79 8.86
CA PHE A 47 -7.00 -7.04 7.73
C PHE A 47 -6.51 -5.58 7.68
N LEU A 48 -6.38 -4.94 8.86
CA LEU A 48 -5.85 -3.58 8.97
C LEU A 48 -4.38 -3.51 8.54
N ILE A 49 -3.57 -4.46 9.00
CA ILE A 49 -2.16 -4.58 8.63
C ILE A 49 -2.03 -4.82 7.13
N MET A 50 -2.84 -5.71 6.56
CA MET A 50 -2.85 -5.98 5.12
C MET A 50 -3.15 -4.71 4.30
N LYS A 51 -4.24 -3.99 4.60
CA LYS A 51 -4.61 -2.80 3.82
C LYS A 51 -3.60 -1.66 3.98
N CYS A 52 -3.06 -1.44 5.17
CA CYS A 52 -2.04 -0.42 5.40
C CYS A 52 -0.73 -0.77 4.69
N SER A 53 -0.35 -2.05 4.69
CA SER A 53 0.83 -2.53 3.97
C SER A 53 0.69 -2.35 2.45
N ALA A 54 -0.47 -2.70 1.90
CA ALA A 54 -0.78 -2.49 0.49
C ALA A 54 -0.69 -1.00 0.11
N ALA A 55 -1.26 -0.13 0.95
CA ALA A 55 -1.27 1.30 0.71
C ALA A 55 0.12 1.92 0.77
N ALA A 56 0.87 1.61 1.82
CA ALA A 56 2.25 2.06 1.98
C ALA A 56 3.14 1.57 0.83
N LEU A 57 2.98 0.31 0.42
CA LEU A 57 3.72 -0.26 -0.71
C LEU A 57 3.42 0.49 -2.01
N GLY A 58 2.14 0.71 -2.34
CA GLY A 58 1.72 1.46 -3.53
C GLY A 58 2.31 2.87 -3.56
N MET A 59 2.19 3.61 -2.45
CA MET A 59 2.73 4.96 -2.33
C MET A 59 4.28 5.00 -2.43
N LEU A 60 4.98 4.03 -1.82
CA LEU A 60 6.44 3.94 -1.92
C LEU A 60 6.91 3.64 -3.34
N VAL A 61 6.22 2.74 -4.05
CA VAL A 61 6.50 2.45 -5.46
C VAL A 61 6.26 3.70 -6.30
N ALA A 62 5.14 4.39 -6.10
CA ALA A 62 4.82 5.64 -6.79
C ALA A 62 5.92 6.69 -6.61
N MET A 63 6.35 6.95 -5.37
CA MET A 63 7.42 7.90 -5.08
C MET A 63 8.73 7.54 -5.79
N ARG A 64 9.09 6.25 -5.86
CA ARG A 64 10.30 5.82 -6.58
C ARG A 64 10.21 6.05 -8.08
N VAL A 65 9.06 5.72 -8.67
CA VAL A 65 8.83 5.92 -10.10
C VAL A 65 8.84 7.41 -10.42
N ALA A 66 8.08 8.21 -9.68
CA ALA A 66 7.98 9.66 -9.89
C ALA A 66 9.32 10.37 -9.69
N ALA A 67 10.11 9.99 -8.67
CA ALA A 67 11.41 10.60 -8.43
C ALA A 67 12.41 10.42 -9.58
N ARG A 68 12.24 9.41 -10.46
CA ARG A 68 13.09 9.25 -11.66
C ARG A 68 12.91 10.38 -12.66
N PHE A 69 11.73 10.99 -12.69
CA PHE A 69 11.37 12.09 -13.61
C PHE A 69 11.71 13.48 -13.05
N VAL A 70 12.15 13.57 -11.79
CA VAL A 70 12.49 14.86 -11.15
C VAL A 70 13.99 15.15 -11.26
N GLU A 71 14.31 16.42 -11.49
CA GLU A 71 15.68 16.96 -11.47
C GLU A 71 16.42 16.61 -10.17
N ARG A 72 17.73 16.34 -10.27
CA ARG A 72 18.55 15.89 -9.14
C ARG A 72 18.53 16.86 -7.96
N ARG A 73 18.48 18.18 -8.21
CA ARG A 73 18.48 19.22 -7.18
C ARG A 73 17.23 19.19 -6.29
N LEU A 74 16.05 18.90 -6.86
CA LEU A 74 14.77 18.89 -6.13
C LEU A 74 14.43 17.50 -5.56
N ARG A 75 15.03 16.45 -6.12
CA ARG A 75 14.67 15.06 -5.85
C ARG A 75 14.69 14.69 -4.36
N ALA A 76 15.72 15.10 -3.62
CA ALA A 76 15.85 14.76 -2.20
C ALA A 76 14.77 15.43 -1.34
N ALA A 77 14.51 16.73 -1.58
CA ALA A 77 13.47 17.49 -0.89
C ALA A 77 12.08 16.95 -1.22
N ALA A 78 11.79 16.71 -2.51
CA ALA A 78 10.52 16.16 -2.96
C ALA A 78 10.27 14.77 -2.34
N LEU A 79 11.26 13.87 -2.35
CA LEU A 79 11.14 12.57 -1.69
C LEU A 79 10.91 12.67 -0.18
N GLY A 80 11.60 13.58 0.50
CA GLY A 80 11.44 13.80 1.94
C GLY A 80 10.02 14.26 2.29
N TRP A 81 9.55 15.32 1.63
CA TRP A 81 8.21 15.86 1.86
C TRP A 81 7.12 14.89 1.44
N SER A 82 7.26 14.20 0.30
CA SER A 82 6.30 13.18 -0.12
C SER A 82 6.24 12.02 0.87
N LEU A 83 7.34 11.62 1.50
CA LEU A 83 7.32 10.58 2.51
C LEU A 83 6.50 11.00 3.73
N VAL A 84 6.66 12.24 4.19
CA VAL A 84 5.89 12.80 5.31
C VAL A 84 4.41 12.85 4.95
N VAL A 85 4.05 13.38 3.79
CA VAL A 85 2.64 13.49 3.35
C VAL A 85 2.03 12.10 3.15
N CYS A 86 2.75 11.14 2.56
CA CYS A 86 2.28 9.75 2.42
C CYS A 86 2.06 9.10 3.79
N ALA A 87 2.91 9.35 4.78
CA ALA A 87 2.75 8.81 6.12
C ALA A 87 1.47 9.35 6.79
N LEU A 88 1.22 10.66 6.67
CA LEU A 88 0.00 11.29 7.19
C LEU A 88 -1.26 10.81 6.44
N ALA A 89 -1.15 10.58 5.14
CA ALA A 89 -2.24 10.13 4.28
C ALA A 89 -2.45 8.59 4.30
N LEU A 90 -1.65 7.83 5.06
CA LEU A 90 -1.67 6.37 4.99
C LEU A 90 -3.04 5.77 5.31
N MET A 91 -3.64 6.17 6.44
CA MET A 91 -4.94 5.66 6.89
C MET A 91 -6.10 6.00 5.94
N PRO A 92 -6.27 7.26 5.47
CA PRO A 92 -7.32 7.55 4.50
C PRO A 92 -7.09 6.85 3.17
N VAL A 93 -5.85 6.82 2.65
CA VAL A 93 -5.53 6.12 1.40
C VAL A 93 -5.81 4.62 1.52
N ALA A 94 -5.38 3.97 2.61
CA ALA A 94 -5.66 2.56 2.86
C ALA A 94 -7.17 2.28 2.93
N THR A 95 -7.95 3.18 3.53
CA THR A 95 -9.40 3.00 3.64
C THR A 95 -10.07 3.11 2.27
N VAL A 96 -9.72 4.13 1.47
CA VAL A 96 -10.28 4.32 0.13
C VAL A 96 -9.85 3.21 -0.82
N SER A 97 -8.56 2.88 -0.86
CA SER A 97 -8.04 1.83 -1.76
C SER A 97 -8.62 0.46 -1.43
N SER A 98 -8.81 0.14 -0.15
CA SER A 98 -9.47 -1.09 0.29
C SER A 98 -10.93 -1.15 -0.16
N ARG A 99 -11.68 -0.05 -0.11
CA ARG A 99 -13.07 0.00 -0.61
C ARG A 99 -13.13 -0.19 -2.13
N LEU A 100 -12.25 0.49 -2.87
CA LEU A 100 -12.16 0.34 -4.33
C LEU A 100 -11.72 -1.07 -4.73
N ALA A 101 -10.83 -1.71 -3.97
CA ALA A 101 -10.37 -3.06 -4.24
C ALA A 101 -11.50 -4.11 -4.15
N ARG A 102 -12.59 -3.82 -3.41
CA ARG A 102 -13.79 -4.69 -3.36
C ARG A 102 -14.61 -4.62 -4.65
N ILE A 103 -14.50 -3.55 -5.43
CA ILE A 103 -15.26 -3.39 -6.67
C ILE A 103 -14.84 -4.48 -7.66
N GLY A 104 -15.82 -5.24 -8.16
CA GLY A 104 -15.63 -6.31 -9.11
C GLY A 104 -15.11 -7.63 -8.51
N ALA A 105 -15.12 -7.80 -7.18
CA ALA A 105 -14.84 -9.09 -6.54
C ALA A 105 -16.00 -10.10 -6.71
N ASP A 106 -17.22 -9.61 -6.91
CA ASP A 106 -18.44 -10.44 -6.97
C ASP A 106 -18.68 -11.10 -8.34
N GLY A 107 -17.84 -10.82 -9.34
CA GLY A 107 -18.16 -11.05 -10.75
C GLY A 107 -18.16 -12.50 -11.22
N GLN A 108 -17.21 -13.35 -10.79
CA GLN A 108 -17.04 -14.73 -11.28
C GLN A 108 -16.27 -15.68 -10.31
N GLY A 109 -16.37 -15.48 -9.00
CA GLY A 109 -15.62 -16.29 -8.01
C GLY A 109 -15.89 -17.80 -8.07
N GLY A 110 -17.10 -18.21 -8.48
CA GLY A 110 -17.51 -19.63 -8.51
C GLY A 110 -16.63 -20.52 -9.41
N ILE A 111 -16.33 -20.08 -10.64
CA ILE A 111 -15.57 -20.91 -11.60
C ILE A 111 -14.14 -21.17 -11.13
N ALA A 112 -13.49 -20.14 -10.56
CA ALA A 112 -12.13 -20.28 -10.03
C ALA A 112 -12.10 -21.21 -8.81
N ARG A 113 -13.04 -21.01 -7.88
CA ARG A 113 -13.22 -21.86 -6.70
C ARG A 113 -13.50 -23.32 -7.08
N ASP A 114 -14.41 -23.57 -8.02
CA ASP A 114 -14.78 -24.93 -8.45
C ASP A 114 -13.58 -25.66 -9.06
N ARG A 115 -12.74 -24.95 -9.83
CA ARG A 115 -11.49 -25.51 -10.37
C ARG A 115 -10.47 -25.83 -9.27
N MET A 116 -10.35 -24.97 -8.26
CA MET A 116 -9.43 -25.22 -7.13
C MET A 116 -9.90 -26.41 -6.29
N ILE A 117 -11.21 -26.53 -6.05
CA ILE A 117 -11.82 -27.69 -5.37
C ILE A 117 -11.62 -28.97 -6.17
N ALA A 118 -11.79 -28.92 -7.49
CA ALA A 118 -11.55 -30.09 -8.36
C ALA A 118 -10.09 -30.58 -8.30
N TRP A 119 -9.13 -29.69 -8.02
CA TRP A 119 -7.70 -30.04 -7.98
C TRP A 119 -7.21 -30.49 -6.59
N LEU A 120 -7.67 -29.85 -5.51
CA LEU A 120 -7.15 -30.05 -4.14
C LEU A 120 -8.16 -30.69 -3.17
N GLY A 121 -9.36 -31.01 -3.63
CA GLY A 121 -10.48 -31.38 -2.77
C GLY A 121 -11.15 -30.15 -2.14
N TYR A 122 -12.24 -30.40 -1.41
CA TYR A 122 -13.11 -29.33 -0.88
C TYR A 122 -12.37 -28.38 0.06
N ASP A 123 -11.72 -28.92 1.10
CA ASP A 123 -11.06 -28.10 2.13
C ASP A 123 -9.86 -27.35 1.57
N GLY A 124 -8.98 -28.03 0.83
CA GLY A 124 -7.81 -27.42 0.21
C GLY A 124 -8.18 -26.38 -0.84
N GLY A 125 -9.22 -26.64 -1.64
CA GLY A 125 -9.72 -25.69 -2.64
C GLY A 125 -10.31 -24.42 -2.03
N ILE A 126 -11.03 -24.53 -0.91
CA ILE A 126 -11.59 -23.36 -0.20
C ILE A 126 -10.49 -22.49 0.39
N VAL A 127 -9.48 -23.10 1.03
CA VAL A 127 -8.35 -22.34 1.59
C VAL A 127 -7.58 -21.64 0.47
N LEU A 128 -7.31 -22.33 -0.65
CA LEU A 128 -6.61 -21.74 -1.78
C LEU A 128 -7.38 -20.58 -2.41
N ASP A 129 -8.70 -20.71 -2.55
CA ASP A 129 -9.57 -19.64 -3.07
C ASP A 129 -9.53 -18.39 -2.18
N LYS A 130 -9.60 -18.57 -0.84
CA LYS A 130 -9.47 -17.47 0.12
C LYS A 130 -8.12 -16.77 0.03
N ILE A 131 -7.03 -17.53 -0.03
CA ILE A 131 -5.67 -16.99 -0.20
C ILE A 131 -5.58 -16.21 -1.52
N PHE A 132 -6.07 -16.79 -2.61
CA PHE A 132 -6.05 -16.15 -3.91
C PHE A 132 -6.83 -14.83 -3.92
N LEU A 133 -8.04 -14.83 -3.37
CA LEU A 133 -8.86 -13.63 -3.23
C LEU A 133 -8.15 -12.55 -2.38
N ALA A 134 -7.55 -12.94 -1.25
CA ALA A 134 -6.79 -12.03 -0.39
C ALA A 134 -5.60 -11.40 -1.13
N VAL A 135 -4.85 -12.19 -1.91
CA VAL A 135 -3.73 -11.69 -2.73
C VAL A 135 -4.23 -10.74 -3.82
N VAL A 136 -5.30 -11.08 -4.54
CA VAL A 136 -5.89 -10.18 -5.56
C VAL A 136 -6.34 -8.87 -4.93
N TYR A 137 -6.97 -8.93 -3.76
CA TYR A 137 -7.40 -7.77 -3.00
C TYR A 137 -6.21 -6.87 -2.61
N PHE A 138 -5.15 -7.47 -2.09
CA PHE A 138 -3.90 -6.79 -1.76
C PHE A 138 -3.31 -6.08 -2.98
N LEU A 139 -3.18 -6.78 -4.11
CA LEU A 139 -2.64 -6.22 -5.36
C LEU A 139 -3.48 -5.05 -5.90
N LYS A 140 -4.81 -5.17 -5.87
CA LYS A 140 -5.71 -4.06 -6.23
C LYS A 140 -5.49 -2.85 -5.32
N ALA A 141 -5.41 -3.06 -4.01
CA ALA A 141 -5.17 -1.98 -3.05
C ALA A 141 -3.80 -1.31 -3.27
N VAL A 142 -2.76 -2.07 -3.60
CA VAL A 142 -1.44 -1.54 -4.02
C VAL A 142 -1.59 -0.67 -5.26
N GLY A 143 -2.31 -1.15 -6.28
CA GLY A 143 -2.53 -0.42 -7.53
C GLY A 143 -3.24 0.93 -7.33
N PHE A 144 -4.34 0.96 -6.59
CA PHE A 144 -5.04 2.22 -6.30
C PHE A 144 -4.18 3.18 -5.46
N SER A 145 -3.43 2.65 -4.49
CA SER A 145 -2.57 3.47 -3.63
C SER A 145 -1.34 3.99 -4.37
N LEU A 146 -0.89 3.29 -5.42
CA LEU A 146 0.13 3.79 -6.33
C LEU A 146 -0.36 5.05 -7.05
N LEU A 147 -1.58 5.05 -7.58
CA LEU A 147 -2.16 6.24 -8.21
C LEU A 147 -2.28 7.41 -7.22
N ALA A 148 -2.75 7.14 -6.00
CA ALA A 148 -2.81 8.15 -4.94
C ALA A 148 -1.40 8.70 -4.59
N GLY A 149 -0.41 7.82 -4.47
CA GLY A 149 0.98 8.21 -4.20
C GLY A 149 1.60 9.07 -5.31
N LEU A 150 1.27 8.79 -6.59
CA LEU A 150 1.70 9.62 -7.71
C LEU A 150 1.08 11.02 -7.61
N GLY A 151 -0.21 11.11 -7.27
CA GLY A 151 -0.90 12.37 -7.05
C GLY A 151 -0.29 13.19 -5.89
N ILE A 152 -0.03 12.54 -4.75
CA ILE A 152 0.65 13.18 -3.60
C ILE A 152 2.02 13.71 -4.00
N PHE A 153 2.82 12.90 -4.70
CA PHE A 153 4.15 13.30 -5.13
C PHE A 153 4.10 14.49 -6.09
N ALA A 154 3.17 14.49 -7.05
CA ALA A 154 2.97 15.61 -7.97
C ALA A 154 2.58 16.90 -7.24
N MET A 155 1.67 16.82 -6.26
CA MET A 155 1.29 17.98 -5.43
C MET A 155 2.46 18.55 -4.64
N VAL A 156 3.28 17.69 -4.02
CA VAL A 156 4.49 18.11 -3.29
C VAL A 156 5.47 18.81 -4.22
N LEU A 157 5.71 18.26 -5.42
CA LEU A 157 6.61 18.86 -6.38
C LEU A 157 6.10 20.23 -6.87
N ALA A 158 4.80 20.34 -7.13
CA ALA A 158 4.16 21.60 -7.51
C ALA A 158 4.30 22.66 -6.40
N ALA A 159 4.09 22.27 -5.13
CA ALA A 159 4.26 23.17 -3.99
C ALA A 159 5.71 23.67 -3.84
N ILE A 160 6.70 22.77 -3.97
CA ILE A 160 8.12 23.16 -3.92
C ILE A 160 8.46 24.15 -5.03
N ASN A 161 8.01 23.89 -6.26
CA ASN A 161 8.24 24.78 -7.39
C ASN A 161 7.55 26.14 -7.21
N ALA A 162 6.33 26.17 -6.66
CA ALA A 162 5.62 27.41 -6.37
C ALA A 162 6.37 28.26 -5.33
N LEU A 163 6.85 27.63 -4.24
CA LEU A 163 7.63 28.31 -3.21
C LEU A 163 8.93 28.90 -3.76
N GLN A 164 9.64 28.16 -4.62
CA GLN A 164 10.87 28.66 -5.24
C GLN A 164 10.65 29.87 -6.14
N ARG A 165 9.54 29.89 -6.89
CA ARG A 165 9.16 31.07 -7.70
C ARG A 165 8.86 32.28 -6.83
N CYS A 166 8.11 32.10 -5.73
CA CYS A 166 7.82 33.18 -4.80
C CYS A 166 9.09 33.75 -4.14
N THR A 167 10.04 32.89 -3.76
CA THR A 167 11.31 33.35 -3.17
C THR A 167 12.21 34.05 -4.18
N ALA A 168 12.19 33.67 -5.46
CA ALA A 168 12.99 34.33 -6.49
C ALA A 168 12.51 35.77 -6.75
N ILE A 169 11.19 36.01 -6.75
CA ILE A 169 10.60 37.34 -6.91
C ILE A 169 10.95 38.27 -5.74
N ALA A 170 11.10 37.73 -4.53
CA ALA A 170 11.42 38.52 -3.34
C ALA A 170 12.90 38.97 -3.25
N VAL A 171 13.78 38.43 -4.11
CA VAL A 171 15.25 38.63 -4.05
C VAL A 171 15.77 39.47 -5.23
N GLU A 172 14.90 40.15 -5.98
CA GLU A 172 15.31 41.30 -6.80
C GLU A 172 15.12 42.61 -5.99
N PRO A 173 16.05 42.98 -5.08
CA PRO A 173 16.09 44.35 -4.59
C PRO A 173 16.60 45.21 -5.76
N GLY A 174 15.84 46.27 -6.07
CA GLY A 174 16.09 47.13 -7.22
C GLY A 174 17.56 47.52 -7.37
N GLU A 175 18.10 47.23 -8.55
CA GLU A 175 19.16 48.05 -9.12
C GLU A 175 18.54 49.44 -9.38
N HIS A 176 18.77 50.34 -8.43
CA HIS A 176 18.67 51.79 -8.57
C HIS A 176 20.06 52.37 -8.83
#